data_AF-A0A7C1IYQ8-F1
#
_entry.id   AF-A0A7C1IYQ8-F1
#
_cell.length_a   1.000
_cell.length_b   1.000
_cell.length_c   1.000
_cell.angle_alpha   90.00
_cell.angle_beta   90.00
_cell.angle_gamma   90.00
#
_symmetry.space_group_name_H-M   'P 1'
#
loop_
_entity.id
_entity.type
_entity.pdbx_description
1 polymer ?
#
loop_
_entity_poly.entity_id
_entity_poly.type
_entity_poly.pdbx_seq_one_letter_code
_entity_poly.pdbx_strand_id
1 'polypeptide(L)'
;EEYRLIEDEEGFDFKPFLIDIKDYFIQEAIDEIVEFYKKGEKQIVILNTVSKAQDIYNRLIEKIGEKNDVLLYHSMFTHYDRAYSKNSKESVIFSWKNSKDKWIIVSTQAIEISVDISCTVMHTEVAPIDAIGQRGGRLNRGSKYHNNKAKMFIYRTEKYIPYYFGRDDEVNFVKRTENLIKTGEVSYRLIKDWSSYVYHDITFTPQNLTMVFNECTLFGFSPREVRYSEEDGNLIRFRETQYIKQDVIPEIYWQSELREMPELIMVKVPYWWLRKYPDYFYVVDERYTICTIPYNVNIGFSLENISEEDKSCLIV
;
A
#
# COMPACT_ATOMS: atom_id res chain seq x y z
N GLU A 1 -11.97 27.54 29.03
CA GLU A 1 -10.93 26.90 29.87
C GLU A 1 -9.78 26.52 28.96
N GLU A 2 -8.55 26.91 29.29
CA GLU A 2 -7.36 26.49 28.55
C GLU A 2 -7.07 25.03 28.92
N TYR A 3 -7.17 24.13 27.95
CA TYR A 3 -6.81 22.74 28.13
C TYR A 3 -5.30 22.63 28.39
N ARG A 4 -4.90 21.86 29.41
CA ARG A 4 -3.49 21.56 29.67
C ARG A 4 -2.99 20.55 28.64
N LEU A 5 -1.99 20.92 27.86
CA LEU A 5 -1.26 20.01 26.98
C LEU A 5 -0.52 18.97 27.83
N ILE A 6 -0.75 17.68 27.56
CA ILE A 6 -0.01 16.56 28.14
C ILE A 6 0.64 15.83 26.97
N GLU A 7 1.97 15.73 26.97
CA GLU A 7 2.76 15.04 25.95
C GLU A 7 3.48 13.83 26.56
N ASP A 8 3.55 12.74 25.80
CA ASP A 8 4.29 11.53 26.14
C ASP A 8 5.74 11.66 25.66
N GLU A 9 6.58 12.26 26.50
CA GLU A 9 8.01 12.48 26.21
C GLU A 9 8.76 11.16 25.95
N GLU A 10 8.49 10.13 26.76
CA GLU A 10 9.15 8.82 26.62
C GLU A 10 8.80 8.17 25.28
N GLY A 11 7.52 8.21 24.90
CA GLY A 11 7.06 7.74 23.60
C GLY A 11 7.69 8.53 22.46
N PHE A 12 7.78 9.85 22.58
CA PHE A 12 8.35 10.70 21.52
C PHE A 12 9.84 10.44 21.28
N ASP A 13 10.61 10.19 22.34
CA ASP A 13 12.05 9.93 22.23
C ASP A 13 12.36 8.46 21.89
N PHE A 14 11.35 7.59 21.87
CA PHE A 14 11.52 6.20 21.48
C PHE A 14 12.00 6.07 20.03
N LYS A 15 13.03 5.24 19.82
CA LYS A 15 13.69 5.00 18.53
C LYS A 15 13.43 3.57 18.04
N PRO A 16 12.35 3.34 17.27
CA PRO A 16 11.95 1.98 16.87
C PRO A 16 12.85 1.32 15.83
N PHE A 17 13.58 2.09 15.01
CA PHE A 17 14.37 1.57 13.89
C PHE A 17 15.43 2.55 13.36
N LEU A 18 16.27 2.04 12.46
CA LEU A 18 17.25 2.80 11.68
C LEU A 18 16.73 3.03 10.25
N ILE A 19 16.93 4.24 9.71
CA ILE A 19 16.79 4.51 8.27
C ILE A 19 18.16 4.45 7.61
N ASP A 20 18.23 3.85 6.42
CA ASP A 20 19.36 3.91 5.50
C ASP A 20 18.88 4.30 4.10
N ILE A 21 19.33 5.46 3.61
CA ILE A 21 18.93 6.00 2.31
C ILE A 21 19.84 5.46 1.22
N LYS A 22 19.23 4.95 0.14
CA LYS A 22 19.93 4.44 -1.03
C LYS A 22 19.73 5.39 -2.22
N ASP A 23 20.83 5.75 -2.86
CA ASP A 23 20.85 6.66 -4.02
C ASP A 23 20.51 5.99 -5.36
N TYR A 24 20.11 4.72 -5.32
CA TYR A 24 19.76 3.88 -6.47
C TYR A 24 18.33 3.34 -6.31
N PHE A 25 17.79 2.72 -7.38
CA PHE A 25 16.41 2.24 -7.39
C PHE A 25 16.29 0.86 -6.73
N ILE A 26 15.12 0.58 -6.15
CA ILE A 26 14.87 -0.70 -5.46
C ILE A 26 15.00 -1.92 -6.39
N GLN A 27 14.78 -1.73 -7.69
CA GLN A 27 15.02 -2.72 -8.74
C GLN A 27 16.49 -3.19 -8.79
N GLU A 28 17.43 -2.36 -8.35
CA GLU A 28 18.86 -2.71 -8.28
C GLU A 28 19.20 -3.44 -6.98
N ALA A 29 18.29 -3.42 -5.98
CA ALA A 29 18.49 -3.99 -4.65
C ALA A 29 18.05 -5.47 -4.54
N ILE A 30 17.66 -6.12 -5.63
CA ILE A 30 17.11 -7.48 -5.59
C ILE A 30 18.07 -8.46 -4.91
N ASP A 31 19.37 -8.38 -5.22
CA ASP A 31 20.36 -9.28 -4.61
C ASP A 31 20.53 -9.01 -3.10
N GLU A 32 20.46 -7.74 -2.67
CA GLU A 32 20.47 -7.36 -1.25
C GLU A 32 19.25 -7.93 -0.50
N ILE A 33 18.05 -7.83 -1.10
CA ILE A 33 16.81 -8.39 -0.54
C ILE A 33 16.92 -9.93 -0.41
N VAL A 34 17.48 -10.60 -1.41
CA VAL A 34 17.71 -12.05 -1.40
C VAL A 34 18.75 -12.44 -0.33
N GLU A 35 19.78 -11.62 -0.11
CA GLU A 35 20.75 -11.86 0.96
C GLU A 35 20.13 -11.77 2.36
N PHE A 36 19.29 -10.77 2.62
CA PHE A 36 18.54 -10.69 3.87
C PHE A 36 17.62 -11.89 4.07
N TYR A 37 16.98 -12.36 3.01
CA TYR A 37 16.16 -13.56 3.04
C TYR A 37 16.97 -14.80 3.43
N LYS A 38 18.15 -14.98 2.82
CA LYS A 38 19.07 -16.09 3.14
C LYS A 38 19.58 -16.03 4.58
N LYS A 39 19.64 -14.84 5.19
CA LYS A 39 19.98 -14.63 6.61
C LYS A 39 18.81 -14.95 7.56
N GLY A 40 17.64 -15.28 7.04
CA GLY A 40 16.46 -15.63 7.82
C GLY A 40 15.61 -14.43 8.24
N GLU A 41 15.78 -13.27 7.59
CA GLU A 41 15.05 -12.05 7.95
C GLU A 41 13.60 -12.06 7.43
N LYS A 42 12.74 -11.34 8.16
CA LYS A 42 11.36 -11.08 7.77
C LYS A 42 11.29 -9.72 7.08
N GLN A 43 10.84 -9.70 5.83
CA GLN A 43 11.00 -8.54 4.97
C GLN A 43 9.68 -8.03 4.42
N ILE A 44 9.49 -6.71 4.45
CA ILE A 44 8.43 -6.05 3.69
C ILE A 44 9.08 -5.15 2.64
N VAL A 45 8.66 -5.30 1.38
CA VAL A 45 9.13 -4.51 0.24
C VAL A 45 7.94 -3.68 -0.26
N ILE A 46 7.98 -2.35 -0.08
CA ILE A 46 6.85 -1.45 -0.37
C ILE A 46 7.18 -0.57 -1.57
N LEU A 47 6.42 -0.76 -2.65
CA LEU A 47 6.51 -0.02 -3.90
C LEU A 47 5.32 0.95 -4.00
N ASN A 48 5.51 2.05 -4.72
CA ASN A 48 4.48 3.07 -4.86
C ASN A 48 3.41 2.68 -5.89
N THR A 49 3.71 1.76 -6.82
CA THR A 49 2.80 1.34 -7.91
C THR A 49 2.69 -0.18 -7.97
N VAL A 50 1.54 -0.67 -8.44
CA VAL A 50 1.28 -2.11 -8.53
C VAL A 50 2.21 -2.80 -9.54
N SER A 51 2.51 -2.14 -10.66
CA SER A 51 3.40 -2.71 -11.68
C SER A 51 4.80 -2.97 -11.15
N LYS A 52 5.39 -2.01 -10.40
CA LYS A 52 6.70 -2.22 -9.76
C LYS A 52 6.64 -3.33 -8.73
N ALA A 53 5.55 -3.44 -7.96
CA ALA A 53 5.39 -4.51 -6.99
C ALA A 53 5.34 -5.90 -7.67
N GLN A 54 4.63 -6.04 -8.80
CA GLN A 54 4.62 -7.26 -9.60
C GLN A 54 6.01 -7.60 -10.18
N ASP A 55 6.72 -6.62 -10.74
CA ASP A 55 8.09 -6.81 -11.25
C ASP A 55 9.04 -7.35 -10.18
N ILE A 56 9.12 -6.64 -9.04
CA ILE A 56 9.96 -7.04 -7.92
C ILE A 56 9.57 -8.43 -7.40
N TYR A 57 8.27 -8.72 -7.26
CA TYR A 57 7.80 -10.04 -6.87
C TYR A 57 8.28 -11.13 -7.82
N ASN A 58 8.11 -10.96 -9.13
CA ASN A 58 8.52 -11.95 -10.13
C ASN A 58 10.03 -12.21 -10.09
N ARG A 59 10.85 -11.15 -9.99
CA ARG A 59 12.31 -11.25 -9.91
C ARG A 59 12.79 -11.93 -8.63
N LEU A 60 12.10 -11.71 -7.51
CA LEU A 60 12.38 -12.38 -6.25
C LEU A 60 12.03 -13.88 -6.31
N ILE A 61 10.86 -14.21 -6.88
CA ILE A 61 10.44 -15.60 -7.08
C ILE A 61 11.45 -16.37 -7.93
N GLU A 62 11.94 -15.76 -9.03
CA GLU A 62 12.93 -16.36 -9.93
C GLU A 62 14.25 -16.67 -9.20
N LYS A 63 14.74 -15.75 -8.36
CA LYS A 63 16.02 -15.91 -7.64
C LYS A 63 15.94 -16.80 -6.39
N ILE A 64 14.81 -16.78 -5.69
CA ILE A 64 14.63 -17.55 -4.44
C ILE A 64 14.21 -18.99 -4.73
N GLY A 65 13.39 -19.22 -5.76
CA GLY A 65 12.87 -20.54 -6.12
C GLY A 65 11.80 -21.10 -5.16
N GLU A 66 11.79 -20.70 -3.90
CA GLU A 66 10.80 -21.04 -2.88
C GLU A 66 9.58 -20.09 -2.94
N LYS A 67 8.59 -20.42 -3.78
CA LYS A 67 7.39 -19.57 -3.97
C LYS A 67 6.55 -19.32 -2.72
N ASN A 68 6.63 -20.22 -1.75
CA ASN A 68 5.77 -20.18 -0.56
C ASN A 68 6.21 -19.15 0.48
N ASP A 69 7.41 -18.59 0.38
CA ASP A 69 7.94 -17.65 1.36
C ASP A 69 7.87 -16.20 0.85
N VAL A 70 7.38 -15.98 -0.37
CA VAL A 70 7.23 -14.66 -0.99
C VAL A 70 5.78 -14.45 -1.40
N LEU A 71 5.17 -13.37 -0.91
CA LEU A 71 3.78 -13.01 -1.19
C LEU A 71 3.69 -11.62 -1.81
N LEU A 72 2.88 -11.46 -2.86
CA LEU A 72 2.49 -10.15 -3.38
C LEU A 72 1.13 -9.71 -2.80
N TYR A 73 1.05 -8.46 -2.34
CA TYR A 73 -0.15 -7.85 -1.75
C TYR A 73 -0.42 -6.43 -2.28
N HIS A 74 -1.58 -6.20 -2.90
CA HIS A 74 -2.00 -4.88 -3.42
C HIS A 74 -3.52 -4.79 -3.60
N SER A 75 -4.06 -3.64 -4.01
CA SER A 75 -5.50 -3.39 -4.18
C SER A 75 -6.12 -4.09 -5.40
N MET A 76 -5.34 -4.37 -6.47
CA MET A 76 -5.85 -5.08 -7.66
C MET A 76 -6.03 -6.60 -7.50
N PHE A 77 -6.41 -7.06 -6.30
CA PHE A 77 -6.86 -8.42 -6.04
C PHE A 77 -8.35 -8.39 -5.72
N THR A 78 -9.06 -9.46 -6.07
CA THR A 78 -10.44 -9.64 -5.61
C THR A 78 -10.50 -9.67 -4.09
N HIS A 79 -11.62 -9.24 -3.52
CA HIS A 79 -11.86 -9.42 -2.08
C HIS A 79 -11.80 -10.92 -1.70
N TYR A 80 -12.23 -11.80 -2.61
CA TYR A 80 -12.14 -13.24 -2.48
C TYR A 80 -10.71 -13.72 -2.20
N ASP A 81 -9.76 -13.30 -3.04
CA ASP A 81 -8.35 -13.70 -2.92
C ASP A 81 -7.62 -12.97 -1.80
N ARG A 82 -8.00 -11.72 -1.55
CA ARG A 82 -7.35 -10.88 -0.57
C ARG A 82 -7.67 -11.31 0.86
N ALA A 83 -8.95 -11.55 1.17
CA ALA A 83 -9.41 -11.70 2.55
C ALA A 83 -10.42 -12.85 2.80
N TYR A 84 -11.22 -13.23 1.81
CA TYR A 84 -12.36 -14.12 2.07
C TYR A 84 -12.01 -15.62 2.00
N SER A 85 -11.20 -16.04 1.03
CA SER A 85 -10.90 -17.46 0.81
C SER A 85 -10.04 -18.05 1.94
N LYS A 86 -10.11 -19.36 2.14
CA LYS A 86 -9.33 -20.08 3.16
C LYS A 86 -7.82 -19.90 2.99
N ASN A 87 -7.36 -19.78 1.74
CA ASN A 87 -5.96 -19.56 1.37
C ASN A 87 -5.75 -18.10 0.92
N SER A 88 -6.57 -17.17 1.41
CA SER A 88 -6.46 -15.77 1.08
C SER A 88 -5.13 -15.19 1.54
N LYS A 89 -4.71 -14.09 0.92
CA LYS A 89 -3.44 -13.44 1.23
C LYS A 89 -3.38 -13.00 2.69
N GLU A 90 -4.45 -12.42 3.22
CA GLU A 90 -4.52 -12.04 4.63
C GLU A 90 -4.43 -13.27 5.55
N SER A 91 -5.02 -14.41 5.18
CA SER A 91 -4.89 -15.67 5.94
C SER A 91 -3.44 -16.18 5.95
N VAL A 92 -2.74 -16.11 4.80
CA VAL A 92 -1.31 -16.46 4.69
C VAL A 92 -0.47 -15.53 5.57
N ILE A 93 -0.66 -14.21 5.48
CA ILE A 93 0.11 -13.25 6.30
C ILE A 93 -0.18 -13.44 7.78
N PHE A 94 -1.43 -13.72 8.15
CA PHE A 94 -1.80 -14.02 9.53
C PHE A 94 -1.07 -15.26 10.05
N SER A 95 -0.90 -16.30 9.23
CA SER A 95 -0.13 -17.50 9.59
C SER A 95 1.35 -17.20 9.85
N TRP A 96 1.92 -16.19 9.17
CA TRP A 96 3.33 -15.78 9.33
C TRP A 96 3.58 -14.88 10.54
N LYS A 97 2.55 -14.23 11.07
CA LYS A 97 2.66 -13.24 12.16
C LYS A 97 3.51 -13.73 13.33
N ASN A 98 3.24 -14.94 13.80
CA ASN A 98 3.94 -15.55 14.94
C ASN A 98 4.92 -16.66 14.52
N SER A 99 5.08 -16.90 13.22
CA SER A 99 6.04 -17.91 12.74
C SER A 99 7.48 -17.47 13.01
N LYS A 100 8.39 -18.43 13.18
CA LYS A 100 9.85 -18.17 13.17
C LYS A 100 10.43 -18.20 11.76
N ASP A 101 9.61 -18.50 10.77
CA ASP A 101 10.03 -18.62 9.38
C ASP A 101 10.39 -17.24 8.79
N LYS A 102 11.32 -17.28 7.84
CA LYS A 102 11.68 -16.17 6.96
C LYS A 102 10.56 -15.98 5.93
N TRP A 103 10.32 -14.74 5.51
CA TRP A 103 9.35 -14.44 4.48
C TRP A 103 9.62 -13.06 3.88
N ILE A 104 9.07 -12.83 2.68
CA ILE A 104 9.06 -11.54 2.00
C ILE A 104 7.62 -11.22 1.60
N ILE A 105 7.12 -10.07 2.06
CA ILE A 105 5.87 -9.50 1.54
C ILE A 105 6.25 -8.35 0.61
N VAL A 106 6.01 -8.53 -0.68
CA VAL A 106 6.06 -7.44 -1.65
C VAL A 106 4.69 -6.80 -1.68
N SER A 107 4.63 -5.50 -1.49
CA SER A 107 3.36 -4.79 -1.36
C SER A 107 3.44 -3.38 -1.91
N THR A 108 2.26 -2.79 -1.96
CA THR A 108 2.06 -1.36 -2.08
C THR A 108 1.55 -0.76 -0.75
N GLN A 109 1.03 0.46 -0.76
CA GLN A 109 0.43 1.15 0.40
C GLN A 109 -0.72 0.35 1.04
N ALA A 110 -1.30 -0.62 0.34
CA ALA A 110 -2.35 -1.49 0.86
C ALA A 110 -1.99 -2.18 2.20
N ILE A 111 -0.70 -2.47 2.43
CA ILE A 111 -0.24 -3.10 3.69
C ILE A 111 -0.37 -2.18 4.91
N GLU A 112 -0.46 -0.87 4.72
CA GLU A 112 -0.48 0.13 5.80
C GLU A 112 -1.76 0.04 6.64
N ILE A 113 -2.88 -0.39 6.04
CA ILE A 113 -4.22 -0.31 6.64
C ILE A 113 -4.74 -1.69 7.09
N SER A 114 -4.56 -2.74 6.29
CA SER A 114 -5.34 -3.96 6.45
C SER A 114 -4.65 -5.09 7.22
N VAL A 115 -3.34 -5.01 7.49
CA VAL A 115 -2.59 -6.19 7.96
C VAL A 115 -1.78 -5.94 9.24
N ASP A 116 -2.06 -6.75 10.27
CA ASP A 116 -1.33 -6.74 11.54
C ASP A 116 -0.09 -7.64 11.51
N ILE A 117 0.93 -7.19 10.75
CA ILE A 117 2.22 -7.88 10.58
C ILE A 117 3.40 -6.96 10.98
N SER A 118 4.51 -7.57 11.39
CA SER A 118 5.75 -6.89 11.79
C SER A 118 6.96 -7.54 11.12
N CYS A 119 7.86 -6.72 10.57
CA CYS A 119 9.08 -7.15 9.92
C CYS A 119 10.34 -6.68 10.67
N THR A 120 11.50 -7.25 10.33
CA THR A 120 12.82 -6.83 10.82
C THR A 120 13.55 -5.95 9.81
N VAL A 121 13.29 -6.16 8.52
CA VAL A 121 13.86 -5.37 7.44
C VAL A 121 12.73 -4.85 6.54
N MET A 122 12.77 -3.56 6.24
CA MET A 122 11.85 -2.93 5.30
C MET A 122 12.63 -2.32 4.16
N HIS A 123 12.20 -2.61 2.93
CA HIS A 123 12.67 -1.95 1.72
C HIS A 123 11.53 -1.12 1.18
N THR A 124 11.74 0.17 0.91
CA THR A 124 10.63 1.02 0.47
C THR A 124 11.07 2.10 -0.50
N GLU A 125 10.28 2.35 -1.53
CA GLU A 125 10.44 3.57 -2.32
C GLU A 125 10.11 4.79 -1.45
N VAL A 126 10.83 5.89 -1.67
CA VAL A 126 10.51 7.15 -1.01
C VAL A 126 9.06 7.57 -1.28
N ALA A 127 8.43 8.07 -0.24
CA ALA A 127 7.03 8.49 -0.20
C ALA A 127 6.94 9.72 0.71
N PRO A 128 5.78 10.39 0.78
CA PRO A 128 5.58 11.46 1.75
C PRO A 128 5.83 10.95 3.18
N ILE A 129 6.26 11.85 4.06
CA ILE A 129 6.80 11.46 5.37
C ILE A 129 5.79 10.77 6.28
N ASP A 130 4.51 11.10 6.16
CA ASP A 130 3.43 10.42 6.87
C ASP A 130 3.34 8.94 6.46
N ALA A 131 3.46 8.64 5.16
CA ALA A 131 3.51 7.28 4.65
C ALA A 131 4.76 6.54 5.16
N ILE A 132 5.95 7.18 5.13
CA ILE A 132 7.18 6.60 5.71
C ILE A 132 6.99 6.28 7.20
N GLY A 133 6.34 7.17 7.97
CA GLY A 133 6.02 6.94 9.37
C GLY A 133 5.05 5.77 9.57
N GLN A 134 3.98 5.69 8.78
CA GLN A 134 3.01 4.59 8.82
C GLN A 134 3.63 3.23 8.48
N ARG A 135 4.49 3.20 7.45
CA ARG A 135 5.30 2.04 7.07
C ARG A 135 6.23 1.65 8.23
N GLY A 136 6.89 2.63 8.86
CA GLY A 136 7.70 2.44 10.06
C GLY A 136 6.95 1.80 11.23
N GLY A 137 5.64 2.03 11.35
CA GLY A 137 4.78 1.35 12.32
C GLY A 137 4.65 -0.17 12.13
N ARG A 138 5.06 -0.71 10.96
CA ARG A 138 5.13 -2.15 10.65
C ARG A 138 6.55 -2.71 10.79
N LEU A 139 7.52 -1.88 11.13
CA LEU A 139 8.91 -2.27 11.39
C LEU A 139 9.12 -2.37 12.90
N ASN A 140 9.57 -3.54 13.37
CA ASN A 140 9.86 -3.78 14.78
C ASN A 140 8.69 -3.50 15.74
N ARG A 141 7.45 -3.71 15.26
CA ARG A 141 6.23 -3.45 16.02
C ARG A 141 6.16 -4.32 17.28
N GLY A 142 5.93 -3.70 18.44
CA GLY A 142 5.79 -4.36 19.74
C GLY A 142 7.10 -4.59 20.50
N SER A 143 8.24 -4.26 19.89
CA SER A 143 9.56 -4.37 20.53
C SER A 143 9.90 -3.11 21.33
N LYS A 144 10.55 -3.29 22.48
CA LYS A 144 11.06 -2.19 23.31
C LYS A 144 12.42 -1.63 22.83
N TYR A 145 13.11 -2.31 21.93
CA TYR A 145 14.44 -1.92 21.44
C TYR A 145 14.64 -2.41 19.99
N HIS A 146 15.38 -1.67 19.19
CA HIS A 146 15.74 -2.06 17.81
C HIS A 146 17.02 -2.91 17.74
N ASN A 147 17.93 -2.77 18.72
CA ASN A 147 19.22 -3.48 18.80
C ASN A 147 20.02 -3.49 17.48
N ASN A 148 19.94 -2.42 16.68
CA ASN A 148 20.51 -2.31 15.32
C ASN A 148 20.05 -3.37 14.30
N LYS A 149 18.97 -4.10 14.59
CA LYS A 149 18.40 -5.12 13.70
C LYS A 149 17.27 -4.59 12.84
N ALA A 150 16.44 -3.69 13.39
CA ALA A 150 15.34 -3.09 12.66
C ALA A 150 15.83 -1.99 11.72
N LYS A 151 15.75 -2.25 10.40
CA LYS A 151 16.26 -1.35 9.37
C LYS A 151 15.22 -1.08 8.29
N MET A 152 15.09 0.19 7.93
CA MET A 152 14.33 0.66 6.78
C MET A 152 15.29 1.21 5.73
N PHE A 153 15.35 0.54 4.58
CA PHE A 153 16.05 1.01 3.40
C PHE A 153 15.09 1.83 2.54
N ILE A 154 15.41 3.11 2.33
CA ILE A 154 14.60 4.03 1.52
C ILE A 154 15.32 4.25 0.19
N TYR A 155 14.67 3.86 -0.90
CA TYR A 155 15.20 3.93 -2.27
C TYR A 155 14.64 5.16 -3.00
N ARG A 156 15.43 5.70 -3.92
CA ARG A 156 14.95 6.72 -4.86
C ARG A 156 13.83 6.16 -5.74
N THR A 157 13.04 7.04 -6.32
CA THR A 157 12.03 6.70 -7.32
C THR A 157 12.20 7.58 -8.57
N GLU A 158 11.95 7.01 -9.74
CA GLU A 158 11.93 7.74 -11.02
C GLU A 158 10.75 8.71 -11.12
N LYS A 159 9.60 8.30 -10.57
CA LYS A 159 8.34 9.04 -10.59
C LYS A 159 7.77 9.12 -9.18
N TYR A 160 7.22 10.28 -8.82
CA TYR A 160 6.65 10.53 -7.51
C TYR A 160 5.16 10.14 -7.38
N ILE A 161 4.59 9.53 -8.43
CA ILE A 161 3.27 8.91 -8.40
C ILE A 161 3.22 7.76 -7.36
N PRO A 162 2.07 7.54 -6.70
CA PRO A 162 0.79 8.24 -6.84
C PRO A 162 0.69 9.56 -6.06
N TYR A 163 1.79 10.04 -5.49
CA TYR A 163 1.79 11.17 -4.55
C TYR A 163 1.99 12.54 -5.21
N TYR A 164 2.49 12.58 -6.45
CA TYR A 164 2.71 13.81 -7.20
C TYR A 164 2.65 13.54 -8.70
N PHE A 165 1.90 14.37 -9.42
CA PHE A 165 1.62 14.22 -10.84
C PHE A 165 2.19 15.36 -11.70
N GLY A 166 2.80 16.37 -11.09
CA GLY A 166 3.44 17.44 -11.85
C GLY A 166 2.50 18.57 -12.28
N ARG A 167 1.39 18.80 -11.56
CA ARG A 167 0.52 19.95 -11.84
C ARG A 167 1.14 21.24 -11.27
N ASP A 168 0.93 22.36 -11.94
CA ASP A 168 1.58 23.65 -11.63
C ASP A 168 1.29 24.18 -10.21
N ASP A 169 0.16 23.77 -9.62
CA ASP A 169 -0.31 24.13 -8.28
C ASP A 169 -0.07 23.05 -7.21
N GLU A 170 0.47 21.89 -7.60
CA GLU A 170 0.64 20.75 -6.71
C GLU A 170 2.00 20.81 -5.99
N VAL A 171 1.97 20.66 -4.67
CA VAL A 171 3.20 20.57 -3.86
C VAL A 171 3.73 19.14 -3.88
N ASN A 172 4.99 18.98 -4.28
CA ASN A 172 5.64 17.67 -4.25
C ASN A 172 6.15 17.32 -2.84
N PHE A 173 5.31 16.68 -2.04
CA PHE A 173 5.66 16.24 -0.68
C PHE A 173 6.74 15.17 -0.67
N VAL A 174 6.77 14.28 -1.66
CA VAL A 174 7.81 13.25 -1.76
C VAL A 174 9.18 13.89 -1.89
N LYS A 175 9.30 14.94 -2.71
CA LYS A 175 10.55 15.65 -2.90
C LYS A 175 11.01 16.37 -1.64
N ARG A 176 10.07 16.97 -0.90
CA ARG A 176 10.37 17.57 0.41
C ARG A 176 10.87 16.52 1.39
N THR A 177 10.24 15.34 1.41
CA THR A 177 10.70 14.22 2.22
C THR A 177 12.10 13.77 1.82
N GLU A 178 12.38 13.53 0.53
CA GLU A 178 13.72 13.18 0.03
C GLU A 178 14.81 14.14 0.51
N ASN A 179 14.55 15.44 0.47
CA ASN A 179 15.52 16.46 0.85
C ASN A 179 15.73 16.56 2.38
N LEU A 180 14.80 16.02 3.17
CA LEU A 180 14.76 16.19 4.62
C LEU A 180 15.27 14.97 5.39
N ILE A 181 14.91 13.77 4.92
CA ILE A 181 15.26 12.52 5.60
C ILE A 181 16.77 12.30 5.63
N LYS A 182 17.26 11.62 6.67
CA LYS A 182 18.68 11.32 6.87
C LYS A 182 18.85 9.88 7.36
N THR A 183 19.96 9.25 6.96
CA THR A 183 20.39 7.95 7.50
C THR A 183 20.69 8.09 9.00
N GLY A 184 20.21 7.14 9.81
CA GLY A 184 20.43 7.12 11.25
C GLY A 184 19.25 6.56 12.05
N GLU A 185 19.33 6.72 13.37
CA GLU A 185 18.23 6.39 14.28
C GLU A 185 17.09 7.38 14.12
N VAL A 186 15.86 6.87 14.10
CA VAL A 186 14.66 7.69 13.95
C VAL A 186 13.78 7.50 15.15
N SER A 187 13.39 8.62 15.78
CA SER A 187 12.39 8.64 16.85
C SER A 187 11.02 9.10 16.34
N TYR A 188 9.96 8.83 17.11
CA TYR A 188 8.62 9.34 16.76
C TYR A 188 8.56 10.88 16.76
N ARG A 189 9.32 11.54 17.64
CA ARG A 189 9.50 13.00 17.61
C ARG A 189 10.08 13.47 16.29
N LEU A 190 11.14 12.82 15.81
CA LEU A 190 11.76 13.17 14.54
C LEU A 190 10.79 13.02 13.36
N ILE A 191 9.97 11.96 13.34
CA ILE A 191 8.92 11.78 12.31
C ILE A 191 7.86 12.89 12.41
N LYS A 192 7.42 13.27 13.63
CA LYS A 192 6.49 14.39 13.86
C LYS A 192 7.06 15.72 13.34
N ASP A 193 8.32 16.00 13.67
CA ASP A 193 9.00 17.23 13.25
C ASP A 193 9.15 17.28 11.73
N TRP A 194 9.53 16.15 11.13
CA TRP A 194 9.59 16.03 9.67
C TRP A 194 8.24 16.21 9.00
N SER A 195 7.17 15.64 9.56
CA SER A 195 5.80 15.85 9.09
C SER A 195 5.43 17.33 9.15
N SER A 196 5.70 17.99 10.27
CA SER A 196 5.42 19.41 10.46
C SER A 196 6.16 20.28 9.42
N TYR A 197 7.40 19.92 9.08
CA TYR A 197 8.16 20.59 8.03
C TYR A 197 7.62 20.31 6.62
N VAL A 198 7.31 19.05 6.28
CA VAL A 198 6.85 18.69 4.92
C VAL A 198 5.54 19.39 4.57
N TYR A 199 4.65 19.58 5.55
CA TYR A 199 3.32 20.16 5.38
C TYR A 199 3.16 21.61 5.90
N HIS A 200 4.26 22.31 6.22
CA HIS A 200 4.24 23.58 6.95
C HIS A 200 3.42 24.72 6.31
N ASP A 201 3.29 24.72 4.98
CA ASP A 201 2.64 25.76 4.17
C ASP A 201 1.28 25.31 3.61
N ILE A 202 0.78 24.16 4.04
CA ILE A 202 -0.50 23.62 3.59
C ILE A 202 -1.62 24.13 4.49
N THR A 203 -2.59 24.80 3.87
CA THR A 203 -3.88 25.04 4.50
C THR A 203 -4.77 23.84 4.20
N PHE A 204 -4.95 22.97 5.19
CA PHE A 204 -5.85 21.83 5.04
C PHE A 204 -7.29 22.32 4.89
N THR A 205 -7.94 21.98 3.78
CA THR A 205 -9.40 22.14 3.66
C THR A 205 -10.08 21.26 4.69
N PRO A 206 -11.07 21.79 5.45
CA PRO A 206 -11.85 20.94 6.35
C PRO A 206 -12.50 19.83 5.54
N GLN A 207 -12.24 18.58 5.91
CA GLN A 207 -12.95 17.44 5.35
C GLN A 207 -14.46 17.62 5.59
N ASN A 208 -15.28 16.87 4.86
CA ASN A 208 -16.74 16.85 5.08
C ASN A 208 -17.16 16.21 6.42
N LEU A 209 -16.24 16.08 7.38
CA LEU A 209 -16.46 15.54 8.72
C LEU A 209 -17.58 16.26 9.48
N THR A 210 -17.73 17.57 9.32
CA THR A 210 -18.85 18.31 9.94
C THR A 210 -20.19 17.87 9.36
N MET A 211 -20.27 17.70 8.04
CA MET A 211 -21.46 17.18 7.36
C MET A 211 -21.76 15.74 7.82
N VAL A 212 -20.76 14.87 7.79
CA VAL A 212 -20.86 13.47 8.23
C VAL A 212 -21.29 13.38 9.70
N PHE A 213 -20.69 14.19 10.57
CA PHE A 213 -21.05 14.24 11.98
C PHE A 213 -22.52 14.60 12.15
N ASN A 214 -23.00 15.66 11.48
CA ASN A 214 -24.39 16.10 11.53
C ASN A 214 -25.36 15.03 11.01
N GLU A 215 -25.05 14.40 9.87
CA GLU A 215 -25.87 13.32 9.30
C GLU A 215 -25.88 12.05 10.17
N CYS A 216 -24.81 11.78 10.90
CA CYS A 216 -24.69 10.64 11.81
C CYS A 216 -25.19 10.90 13.24
N THR A 217 -25.66 12.11 13.57
CA THR A 217 -25.98 12.48 14.97
C THR A 217 -27.24 11.80 15.53
N LEU A 218 -28.28 11.55 14.70
CA LEU A 218 -29.53 10.91 15.13
C LEU A 218 -30.09 10.03 13.99
N PHE A 219 -30.06 8.71 14.16
CA PHE A 219 -30.50 7.71 13.16
C PHE A 219 -29.74 7.74 11.83
N GLY A 220 -28.45 8.12 11.85
CA GLY A 220 -27.62 8.10 10.65
C GLY A 220 -27.04 6.73 10.31
N PHE A 221 -26.18 6.73 9.29
CA PHE A 221 -25.53 5.54 8.76
C PHE A 221 -24.82 4.71 9.84
N SER A 222 -24.96 3.40 9.76
CA SER A 222 -24.22 2.47 10.61
C SER A 222 -22.71 2.58 10.36
N PRO A 223 -21.85 2.20 11.31
CA PRO A 223 -20.41 2.22 11.12
C PRO A 223 -19.92 1.46 9.87
N ARG A 224 -20.66 0.45 9.41
CA ARG A 224 -20.38 -0.29 8.16
C ARG A 224 -20.75 0.51 6.90
N GLU A 225 -21.82 1.30 6.96
CA GLU A 225 -22.23 2.19 5.86
C GLU A 225 -21.34 3.43 5.77
N VAL A 226 -20.75 3.85 6.90
CA VAL A 226 -19.74 4.92 6.96
C VAL A 226 -18.35 4.43 6.51
N ARG A 227 -17.99 3.17 6.80
CA ARG A 227 -16.68 2.58 6.47
C ARG A 227 -16.81 1.24 5.73
N TYR A 228 -16.57 1.19 4.40
CA TYR A 228 -15.96 0.03 3.72
C TYR A 228 -15.38 0.30 2.31
N SER A 229 -14.29 -0.44 2.02
CA SER A 229 -13.48 -0.65 0.79
C SER A 229 -12.60 0.48 0.22
N GLU A 230 -11.40 0.49 0.81
CA GLU A 230 -10.09 0.71 0.17
C GLU A 230 -9.62 2.11 -0.22
N GLU A 231 -10.47 3.13 -0.37
CA GLU A 231 -9.93 4.50 -0.57
C GLU A 231 -10.88 5.65 -0.26
N ASP A 232 -12.17 5.46 -0.46
CA ASP A 232 -13.19 6.47 -0.22
C ASP A 232 -14.28 5.88 0.66
N GLY A 233 -14.52 6.47 1.85
CA GLY A 233 -15.74 6.15 2.58
C GLY A 233 -16.94 6.71 1.80
N ASN A 234 -18.06 5.99 1.75
CA ASN A 234 -19.29 6.49 1.11
C ASN A 234 -19.70 7.88 1.63
N LEU A 235 -19.42 8.15 2.92
CA LEU A 235 -19.68 9.43 3.56
C LEU A 235 -18.43 10.29 3.78
N ILE A 236 -17.25 9.73 4.04
CA ILE A 236 -16.04 10.51 4.34
C ILE A 236 -15.08 10.44 3.16
N ARG A 237 -14.87 11.59 2.51
CA ARG A 237 -13.89 11.74 1.43
C ARG A 237 -12.56 12.19 2.00
N PHE A 238 -11.57 11.29 2.02
CA PHE A 238 -10.24 11.57 2.57
C PHE A 238 -9.27 12.14 1.54
N ARG A 239 -9.51 11.90 0.24
CA ARG A 239 -8.71 12.41 -0.87
C ARG A 239 -9.61 12.75 -2.06
N GLU A 240 -9.17 13.67 -2.93
CA GLU A 240 -9.74 13.77 -4.27
C GLU A 240 -9.15 12.62 -5.10
N THR A 241 -9.95 11.60 -5.37
CA THR A 241 -9.54 10.45 -6.18
C THR A 241 -9.32 10.94 -7.61
N GLN A 242 -8.06 11.12 -8.01
CA GLN A 242 -7.72 11.70 -9.31
C GLN A 242 -8.15 10.82 -10.49
N TYR A 243 -8.42 9.53 -10.25
CA TYR A 243 -8.93 8.59 -11.24
C TYR A 243 -10.23 7.95 -10.77
N ILE A 244 -11.26 8.04 -11.61
CA ILE A 244 -12.48 7.25 -11.43
C ILE A 244 -12.06 5.77 -11.53
N LYS A 245 -12.34 4.98 -10.49
CA LYS A 245 -12.19 3.53 -10.51
C LYS A 245 -13.52 2.88 -10.92
N GLN A 246 -13.43 1.78 -11.67
CA GLN A 246 -14.57 0.97 -12.08
C GLN A 246 -14.40 -0.44 -11.53
N ASP A 247 -15.46 -0.98 -10.93
CA ASP A 247 -15.50 -2.38 -10.53
C ASP A 247 -15.60 -3.27 -11.78
N VAL A 248 -14.67 -4.20 -11.90
CA VAL A 248 -14.63 -5.22 -12.95
C VAL A 248 -14.47 -6.61 -12.34
N ILE A 249 -14.97 -7.62 -13.02
CA ILE A 249 -14.83 -9.02 -12.60
C ILE A 249 -13.83 -9.72 -13.52
N PRO A 250 -12.77 -10.38 -12.99
CA PRO A 250 -11.90 -11.21 -13.81
C PRO A 250 -12.67 -12.34 -14.50
N GLU A 251 -12.44 -12.53 -15.80
CA GLU A 251 -13.17 -13.52 -16.61
C GLU A 251 -13.10 -14.94 -16.03
N ILE A 252 -11.95 -15.33 -15.50
CA ILE A 252 -11.75 -16.64 -14.85
C ILE A 252 -12.75 -16.90 -13.71
N TYR A 253 -13.14 -15.86 -12.96
CA TYR A 253 -14.09 -16.00 -11.88
C TYR A 253 -15.54 -15.91 -12.35
N TRP A 254 -15.80 -15.12 -13.39
CA TRP A 254 -17.11 -15.11 -14.05
C TRP A 254 -17.50 -16.48 -14.64
N GLN A 255 -16.50 -17.21 -15.14
CA GLN A 255 -16.67 -18.56 -15.68
C GLN A 255 -16.69 -19.66 -14.60
N SER A 256 -16.62 -19.29 -13.31
CA SER A 256 -16.59 -20.22 -12.18
C SER A 256 -17.87 -20.16 -11.34
N GLU A 257 -17.99 -21.05 -10.35
CA GLU A 257 -19.08 -21.03 -9.36
C GLU A 257 -19.11 -19.74 -8.51
N LEU A 258 -18.00 -19.00 -8.44
CA LEU A 258 -17.93 -17.74 -7.69
C LEU A 258 -18.77 -16.62 -8.29
N ARG A 259 -19.24 -16.75 -9.53
CA ARG A 259 -20.14 -15.77 -10.18
C ARG A 259 -21.45 -15.55 -9.40
N GLU A 260 -21.86 -16.53 -8.60
CA GLU A 260 -23.03 -16.43 -7.70
C GLU A 260 -22.79 -15.42 -6.56
N MET A 261 -21.54 -15.01 -6.31
CA MET A 261 -21.12 -14.05 -5.30
C MET A 261 -20.29 -12.90 -5.92
N PRO A 262 -20.87 -12.10 -6.84
CA PRO A 262 -20.13 -11.15 -7.65
C PRO A 262 -19.40 -10.08 -6.81
N GLU A 263 -19.99 -9.65 -5.69
CA GLU A 263 -19.39 -8.67 -4.75
C GLU A 263 -18.02 -9.12 -4.20
N LEU A 264 -17.75 -10.42 -4.11
CA LEU A 264 -16.46 -10.94 -3.62
C LEU A 264 -15.39 -10.96 -4.71
N ILE A 265 -15.77 -11.02 -5.98
CA ILE A 265 -14.87 -11.20 -7.13
C ILE A 265 -14.71 -9.93 -7.97
N MET A 266 -15.24 -8.80 -7.50
CA MET A 266 -14.96 -7.49 -8.07
C MET A 266 -13.56 -7.00 -7.69
N VAL A 267 -12.93 -6.31 -8.63
CA VAL A 267 -11.66 -5.60 -8.48
C VAL A 267 -11.82 -4.22 -9.06
N LYS A 268 -11.32 -3.20 -8.36
CA LYS A 268 -11.30 -1.83 -8.86
C LYS A 268 -10.13 -1.64 -9.82
N VAL A 269 -10.43 -1.24 -11.05
CA VAL A 269 -9.42 -0.82 -12.05
C VAL A 269 -9.65 0.63 -12.45
N PRO A 270 -8.63 1.35 -12.95
CA PRO A 270 -8.84 2.70 -13.45
C PRO A 270 -9.83 2.72 -14.63
N TYR A 271 -10.83 3.59 -14.58
CA TYR A 271 -11.89 3.67 -15.60
C TYR A 271 -11.35 3.90 -17.03
N TRP A 272 -10.22 4.61 -17.17
CA TRP A 272 -9.59 4.84 -18.47
C TRP A 272 -9.09 3.54 -19.13
N TRP A 273 -8.90 2.44 -18.39
CA TRP A 273 -8.63 1.12 -18.97
C TRP A 273 -9.72 0.71 -19.96
N LEU A 274 -10.99 0.88 -19.59
CA LEU A 274 -12.12 0.50 -20.44
C LEU A 274 -12.13 1.27 -21.76
N ARG A 275 -11.62 2.51 -21.77
CA ARG A 275 -11.55 3.34 -22.98
C ARG A 275 -10.32 3.04 -23.83
N LYS A 276 -9.18 2.79 -23.19
CA LYS A 276 -7.89 2.59 -23.88
C LYS A 276 -7.70 1.16 -24.38
N TYR A 277 -8.29 0.20 -23.68
CA TYR A 277 -8.15 -1.24 -23.92
C TYR A 277 -9.53 -1.91 -24.09
N PRO A 278 -10.41 -1.41 -24.98
CA PRO A 278 -11.80 -1.85 -25.06
C PRO A 278 -11.96 -3.34 -25.37
N ASP A 279 -11.01 -3.93 -26.12
CA ASP A 279 -11.02 -5.35 -26.47
C ASP A 279 -10.91 -6.28 -25.25
N TYR A 280 -10.44 -5.76 -24.11
CA TYR A 280 -10.30 -6.51 -22.87
C TYR A 280 -11.52 -6.43 -21.95
N PHE A 281 -12.58 -5.71 -22.34
CA PHE A 281 -13.76 -5.51 -21.50
C PHE A 281 -15.05 -5.78 -22.25
N TYR A 282 -15.99 -6.45 -21.59
CA TYR A 282 -17.35 -6.60 -22.09
C TYR A 282 -18.36 -6.55 -20.94
N VAL A 283 -19.59 -6.12 -21.24
CA VAL A 283 -20.65 -5.97 -20.25
C VAL A 283 -21.61 -7.16 -20.35
N VAL A 284 -21.98 -7.73 -19.20
CA VAL A 284 -22.96 -8.81 -19.09
C VAL A 284 -24.12 -8.36 -18.20
N ASP A 285 -25.34 -8.75 -18.58
CA ASP A 285 -26.59 -8.45 -17.88
C ASP A 285 -26.80 -6.94 -17.60
N GLU A 286 -26.23 -6.08 -18.44
CA GLU A 286 -26.21 -4.61 -18.30
C GLU A 286 -25.66 -4.10 -16.96
N ARG A 287 -25.02 -4.97 -16.17
CA ARG A 287 -24.65 -4.72 -14.77
C ARG A 287 -23.18 -4.98 -14.50
N TYR A 288 -22.62 -6.05 -15.05
CA TYR A 288 -21.28 -6.51 -14.71
C TYR A 288 -20.31 -6.24 -15.85
N THR A 289 -19.21 -5.54 -15.55
CA THR A 289 -18.11 -5.39 -16.49
C THR A 289 -17.12 -6.52 -16.27
N ILE A 290 -16.91 -7.36 -17.28
CA ILE A 290 -15.96 -8.46 -17.25
C ILE A 290 -14.64 -8.01 -17.87
N CYS A 291 -13.53 -8.37 -17.24
CA CYS A 291 -12.18 -8.08 -17.69
C CYS A 291 -11.49 -9.38 -18.14
N THR A 292 -11.07 -9.44 -19.41
CA THR A 292 -10.39 -10.60 -20.02
C THR A 292 -8.87 -10.53 -19.87
N ILE A 293 -8.33 -9.45 -19.27
CA ILE A 293 -6.91 -9.40 -18.91
C ILE A 293 -6.63 -10.61 -17.99
N PRO A 294 -5.58 -11.41 -18.28
CA PRO A 294 -5.29 -12.60 -17.50
C PRO A 294 -5.17 -12.29 -16.01
N TYR A 295 -5.91 -13.02 -15.18
CA TYR A 295 -5.88 -12.86 -13.73
C TYR A 295 -5.43 -14.16 -13.07
N ASN A 296 -4.58 -14.08 -12.04
CA ASN A 296 -4.32 -15.21 -11.14
C ASN A 296 -4.14 -14.77 -9.69
N VAL A 297 -4.32 -15.72 -8.77
CA VAL A 297 -4.26 -15.49 -7.32
C VAL A 297 -2.90 -14.99 -6.82
N ASN A 298 -1.81 -15.21 -7.56
CA ASN A 298 -0.46 -14.83 -7.13
C ASN A 298 -0.18 -13.35 -7.43
N ILE A 299 -0.49 -12.87 -8.64
CA ILE A 299 -0.13 -11.51 -9.09
C ILE A 299 -1.34 -10.59 -9.36
N GLY A 300 -2.55 -11.11 -9.39
CA GLY A 300 -3.75 -10.37 -9.77
C GLY A 300 -3.86 -10.31 -11.29
N PHE A 301 -4.29 -9.16 -11.84
CA PHE A 301 -4.25 -8.94 -13.29
C PHE A 301 -2.81 -8.85 -13.80
N SER A 302 -2.48 -9.62 -14.83
CA SER A 302 -1.20 -9.55 -15.54
C SER A 302 -1.13 -8.26 -16.33
N LEU A 303 -0.11 -7.46 -16.04
CA LEU A 303 0.10 -6.16 -16.69
C LEU A 303 0.98 -6.27 -17.93
N GLU A 304 1.35 -7.46 -18.39
CA GLU A 304 2.26 -7.64 -19.54
C GLU A 304 1.77 -6.95 -20.82
N ASN A 305 0.45 -6.98 -21.05
CA ASN A 305 -0.19 -6.40 -22.26
C ASN A 305 -0.55 -4.92 -22.12
N ILE A 306 -0.19 -4.28 -21.01
CA ILE A 306 -0.46 -2.86 -20.76
C ILE A 306 0.80 -2.05 -21.10
N SER A 307 0.65 -0.85 -21.64
CA SER A 307 1.82 -0.01 -21.96
C SER A 307 2.61 0.38 -20.70
N GLU A 308 3.93 0.55 -20.80
CA GLU A 308 4.78 0.95 -19.65
C GLU A 308 4.38 2.30 -19.04
N GLU A 309 3.93 3.24 -19.88
CA GLU A 309 3.41 4.52 -19.42
C GLU A 309 2.19 4.33 -18.52
N ASP A 310 1.26 3.48 -18.94
CA ASP A 310 0.04 3.15 -18.20
C ASP A 310 0.32 2.36 -16.93
N LYS A 311 1.26 1.41 -16.98
CA LYS A 311 1.71 0.63 -15.82
C LYS A 311 2.23 1.51 -14.71
N SER A 312 2.95 2.58 -15.07
CA SER A 312 3.47 3.53 -14.09
C SER A 312 2.34 4.29 -13.38
N CYS A 313 1.19 4.48 -14.04
CA CYS A 313 0.01 5.13 -13.49
C CYS A 313 -0.95 4.16 -12.77
N LEU A 314 -0.56 2.91 -12.52
CA LEU A 314 -1.36 1.95 -11.75
C LEU A 314 -1.15 2.18 -10.26
N ILE A 315 -1.97 3.11 -9.81
CA ILE A 315 -2.10 3.54 -8.44
C ILE A 315 -2.94 2.53 -7.69
N VAL A 316 -2.58 2.40 -6.41
CA VAL A 316 -3.23 1.52 -5.45
C VAL A 316 -4.62 2.01 -5.17
#